data_AF-A0AAP0CGY6-F1
#
_entry.id   AF-A0AAP0CGY6-F1
#
_cell.length_a   1.000
_cell.length_b   1.000
_cell.length_c   1.000
_cell.angle_alpha   90.00
_cell.angle_beta   90.00
_cell.angle_gamma   90.00
#
_symmetry.space_group_name_H-M   'P 1'
#
loop_
_entity.id
_entity.type
_entity.pdbx_description
1 polymer ?
#
loop_
_entity_poly.entity_id
_entity_poly.type
_entity_poly.pdbx_seq_one_letter_code
_entity_poly.pdbx_strand_id
1 'polypeptide(L)'
;MRHRRWVELLNDYECQIRYHPGKANVVADALSRKERLKPLRVQALSMTIRSNLTSQVRDAQIEALKEENIKEESLRGMERQLIKKPDGTRNFMDRLWVPSYGDVRKLVLDEAHKTRYSIHPGADKMYHGLKEHFWWPNMKAEVATYVSKCLTCSKVKAEY
;
A
#
# COMPACT_ATOMS: atom_id res chain seq x y z
N MET A 1 5.84 -11.98 14.04
CA MET A 1 7.03 -11.86 13.15
C MET A 1 7.37 -13.15 12.39
N ARG A 2 7.18 -14.36 12.95
CA ARG A 2 7.54 -15.63 12.28
C ARG A 2 6.63 -15.99 11.09
N HIS A 3 5.30 -15.83 11.21
CA HIS A 3 4.36 -16.21 10.14
C HIS A 3 4.51 -15.41 8.84
N ARG A 4 4.87 -14.12 8.91
CA ARG A 4 5.06 -13.26 7.72
C ARG A 4 6.24 -13.71 6.86
N ARG A 5 7.36 -14.06 7.50
CA ARG A 5 8.54 -14.59 6.79
C ARG A 5 8.21 -15.89 6.03
N TRP A 6 7.38 -16.75 6.62
CA TRP A 6 6.96 -17.98 5.97
C TRP A 6 6.05 -17.73 4.76
N VAL A 7 5.11 -16.78 4.86
CA VAL A 7 4.21 -16.45 3.75
C VAL A 7 4.96 -15.79 2.59
N GLU A 8 5.88 -14.86 2.87
CA GLU A 8 6.72 -14.24 1.85
C GLU A 8 7.58 -15.29 1.13
N LEU A 9 8.17 -16.24 1.86
CA LEU A 9 8.96 -17.33 1.28
C LEU A 9 8.13 -18.30 0.43
N LEU A 10 6.93 -18.66 0.88
CA LEU A 10 6.08 -19.64 0.18
C LEU A 10 5.44 -19.07 -1.09
N ASN A 11 5.21 -17.75 -1.16
CA ASN A 11 4.65 -17.11 -2.36
C ASN A 11 5.58 -17.17 -3.58
N ASP A 12 6.89 -17.36 -3.37
CA ASP A 12 7.86 -17.50 -4.46
C ASP A 12 7.81 -18.88 -5.14
N TYR A 13 6.99 -19.81 -4.63
CA TYR A 13 6.85 -21.17 -5.13
C TYR A 13 5.40 -21.50 -5.47
N GLU A 14 5.16 -22.24 -6.57
CA GLU A 14 3.85 -22.83 -6.86
C GLU A 14 3.60 -24.05 -5.95
N CYS A 15 3.13 -23.80 -4.72
CA CYS A 15 2.86 -24.86 -3.77
C CYS A 15 1.52 -25.58 -4.08
N GLN A 16 1.57 -26.91 -4.19
CA GLN A 16 0.38 -27.77 -4.18
C GLN A 16 0.29 -28.51 -2.85
N ILE A 17 -0.83 -28.33 -2.13
CA ILE A 17 -1.10 -29.09 -0.89
C ILE A 17 -1.53 -30.50 -1.28
N ARG A 18 -0.69 -31.51 -1.01
CA ARG A 18 -0.98 -32.92 -1.27
C ARG A 18 -1.16 -33.66 0.05
N TYR A 19 -2.27 -34.41 0.16
CA TYR A 19 -2.53 -35.25 1.33
C TYR A 19 -1.65 -36.50 1.27
N HIS A 20 -0.89 -36.75 2.34
CA HIS A 20 -0.10 -37.96 2.52
C HIS A 20 -0.60 -38.71 3.76
N PRO A 21 -1.27 -39.86 3.60
CA PRO A 21 -1.74 -40.65 4.75
C PRO A 21 -0.55 -41.23 5.52
N GLY A 22 -0.40 -40.82 6.78
CA GLY A 22 0.61 -41.37 7.69
C GLY A 22 0.11 -42.59 8.46
N LYS A 23 1.00 -43.53 8.78
CA LYS A 23 0.72 -44.75 9.57
C LYS A 23 0.13 -44.45 10.96
N ALA A 24 0.45 -43.30 11.54
CA ALA A 24 -0.04 -42.81 12.84
C ALA A 24 -1.27 -41.89 12.74
N ASN A 25 -1.80 -41.64 11.53
CA ASN A 25 -2.94 -40.75 11.30
C ASN A 25 -4.27 -41.51 11.52
N VAL A 26 -4.35 -42.25 12.64
CA VAL A 26 -5.46 -43.17 12.97
C VAL A 26 -6.62 -42.43 13.65
N VAL A 27 -6.38 -41.22 14.14
CA VAL A 27 -7.40 -40.35 14.74
C VAL A 27 -7.94 -39.41 13.67
N ALA A 28 -9.26 -39.41 13.52
CA ALA A 28 -10.00 -38.48 12.67
C ALA A 28 -9.62 -37.01 13.00
N ASP A 29 -8.87 -36.36 12.11
CA ASP A 29 -8.60 -34.90 12.13
C ASP A 29 -9.92 -34.11 11.94
N ALA A 30 -9.97 -32.86 12.41
CA ALA A 30 -11.11 -31.95 12.29
C ALA A 30 -11.63 -31.81 10.84
N LEU A 31 -10.79 -32.05 9.82
CA LEU A 31 -11.20 -32.07 8.41
C LEU A 31 -11.95 -33.35 7.99
N SER A 32 -11.75 -34.47 8.70
CA SER A 32 -12.36 -35.77 8.36
C SER A 32 -13.85 -35.87 8.76
N ARG A 33 -14.31 -35.00 9.66
CA ARG A 33 -15.69 -34.96 10.16
C ARG A 33 -16.53 -33.85 9.54
N LYS A 34 -15.97 -33.09 8.59
CA LYS A 34 -16.74 -32.05 7.90
C LYS A 34 -17.65 -32.74 6.88
N GLU A 35 -18.95 -32.68 7.15
CA GLU A 35 -19.98 -33.09 6.20
C GLU A 35 -19.66 -32.45 4.84
N ARG A 36 -19.60 -33.28 3.78
CA ARG A 36 -19.38 -32.80 2.42
C ARG A 36 -20.63 -32.09 1.93
N LEU A 37 -20.94 -30.94 2.54
CA LEU A 37 -21.87 -29.98 1.98
C LEU A 37 -21.41 -29.74 0.54
N LYS A 38 -22.32 -29.90 -0.43
CA LYS A 38 -22.03 -29.56 -1.83
C LYS A 38 -21.35 -28.19 -1.80
N PRO A 39 -20.13 -28.04 -2.34
CA PRO A 39 -19.47 -26.76 -2.33
C PRO A 39 -20.42 -25.77 -2.99
N LEU A 40 -20.85 -24.77 -2.22
CA LEU A 40 -21.56 -23.63 -2.78
C LEU A 40 -20.66 -23.12 -3.91
N ARG A 41 -21.14 -23.26 -5.14
CA ARG A 41 -20.50 -22.62 -6.30
C ARG A 41 -20.73 -21.13 -6.13
N VAL A 42 -19.89 -20.51 -5.31
CA VAL A 42 -19.76 -19.06 -5.30
C VAL A 42 -19.06 -18.71 -6.60
N GLN A 43 -19.81 -18.08 -7.50
CA GLN A 43 -19.20 -17.31 -8.58
C GLN A 43 -18.39 -16.22 -7.86
N ALA A 44 -17.06 -16.28 -7.99
CA ALA A 44 -16.24 -15.17 -7.54
C ALA A 44 -16.64 -13.97 -8.39
N LEU A 45 -17.51 -13.11 -7.85
CA LEU A 45 -17.71 -11.78 -8.40
C LEU A 45 -16.35 -11.12 -8.31
N SER A 46 -15.73 -10.88 -9.47
CA SER A 46 -14.48 -10.15 -9.56
C SER A 46 -14.68 -8.80 -8.86
N MET A 47 -14.22 -8.68 -7.62
CA MET A 47 -14.06 -7.39 -6.97
C MET A 47 -12.88 -6.71 -7.64
N THR A 48 -13.14 -6.02 -8.74
CA THR A 48 -12.15 -5.13 -9.33
C THR A 48 -11.99 -3.95 -8.39
N ILE A 49 -10.98 -4.00 -7.52
CA ILE A 49 -10.58 -2.86 -6.67
C ILE A 49 -10.04 -1.79 -7.62
N ARG A 50 -10.93 -0.93 -8.13
CA ARG A 50 -10.54 0.26 -8.86
C ARG A 50 -10.13 1.31 -7.82
N SER A 51 -8.84 1.42 -7.55
CA SER A 51 -8.30 2.52 -6.76
C SER A 51 -8.61 3.83 -7.50
N ASN A 52 -9.46 4.68 -6.92
CA ASN A 52 -9.72 6.04 -7.43
C ASN A 52 -8.59 7.02 -7.06
N LEU A 53 -7.46 6.53 -6.55
CA LEU A 53 -6.32 7.34 -6.13
C LEU A 53 -5.76 8.16 -7.30
N THR A 54 -5.56 7.53 -8.46
CA THR A 54 -5.01 8.23 -9.65
C THR A 54 -5.92 9.36 -10.11
N SER A 55 -7.26 9.16 -10.09
CA SER A 55 -8.21 10.23 -10.42
C SER A 55 -8.21 11.34 -9.37
N GLN A 56 -8.19 11.01 -8.07
CA GLN A 56 -8.12 12.00 -6.99
C GLN A 56 -6.84 12.83 -7.07
N VAL A 57 -5.69 12.19 -7.32
CA VAL A 57 -4.41 12.88 -7.50
C VAL A 57 -4.48 13.79 -8.71
N ARG A 58 -5.03 13.33 -9.85
CA ARG A 58 -5.17 14.17 -11.04
C ARG A 58 -6.02 15.42 -10.77
N ASP A 59 -7.16 15.25 -10.12
CA ASP A 59 -8.06 16.37 -9.83
C ASP A 59 -7.39 17.35 -8.85
N ALA A 60 -6.68 16.84 -7.85
CA ALA A 60 -5.87 17.65 -6.95
C ALA A 60 -4.71 18.37 -7.66
N GLN A 61 -4.08 17.75 -8.67
CA GLN A 61 -3.02 18.37 -9.46
C GLN A 61 -3.54 19.54 -10.29
N ILE A 62 -4.75 19.43 -10.85
CA ILE A 62 -5.38 20.52 -11.61
C ILE A 62 -5.57 21.74 -10.70
N GLU A 63 -6.08 21.53 -9.49
CA GLU A 63 -6.26 22.59 -8.49
C GLU A 63 -4.92 23.16 -7.98
N ALA A 64 -3.93 22.30 -7.74
CA ALA A 64 -2.61 22.70 -7.26
C ALA A 64 -1.81 23.51 -8.29
N LEU A 65 -2.07 23.32 -9.58
CA LEU A 65 -1.38 24.04 -10.67
C LEU A 65 -1.99 25.42 -10.98
N LYS A 66 -3.06 25.83 -10.30
CA LYS A 66 -3.56 27.21 -10.37
C LYS A 66 -2.50 28.18 -9.85
N GLU A 67 -2.39 29.37 -10.46
CA GLU A 67 -1.37 30.37 -10.11
C GLU A 67 -1.39 30.79 -8.63
N GLU A 68 -2.58 30.75 -8.03
CA GLU A 68 -2.82 31.06 -6.62
C GLU A 68 -2.22 30.00 -5.68
N ASN A 69 -2.29 28.72 -6.07
CA ASN A 69 -1.95 27.57 -5.22
C ASN A 69 -0.53 27.04 -5.44
N ILE A 70 0.06 27.28 -6.61
CA ILE A 70 1.36 26.69 -6.98
C ILE A 70 2.49 27.08 -6.02
N LYS A 71 2.37 28.24 -5.36
CA LYS A 71 3.35 28.72 -4.36
C LYS A 71 3.39 27.81 -3.12
N GLU A 72 2.25 27.23 -2.73
CA GLU A 72 2.14 26.36 -1.56
C GLU A 72 2.78 24.98 -1.81
N GLU A 73 2.73 24.50 -3.05
CA GLU A 73 3.29 23.20 -3.43
C GLU A 73 4.81 23.09 -3.27
N SER A 74 5.51 24.21 -3.04
CA SER A 74 6.94 24.24 -2.72
C SER A 74 7.82 23.51 -3.75
N LEU A 75 7.43 23.57 -5.04
CA LEU A 75 8.10 22.87 -6.14
C LEU A 75 9.50 23.45 -6.45
N ARG A 76 9.84 24.65 -5.95
CA ARG A 76 11.16 25.30 -6.10
C ARG A 76 11.69 25.28 -7.55
N GLY A 77 10.81 25.55 -8.52
CA GLY A 77 11.15 25.57 -9.95
C GLY A 77 11.14 24.21 -10.65
N MET A 78 10.83 23.12 -9.94
CA MET A 78 10.66 21.79 -10.53
C MET A 78 9.33 21.65 -11.29
N GLU A 79 8.42 22.61 -11.19
CA GLU A 79 7.14 22.62 -11.93
C GLU A 79 7.33 22.47 -13.45
N ARG A 80 8.44 23.00 -13.99
CA ARG A 80 8.78 22.93 -15.43
C ARG A 80 9.22 21.53 -15.86
N GLN A 81 9.62 20.68 -14.93
CA GLN A 81 10.09 19.32 -15.17
C GLN A 81 8.95 18.29 -15.03
N LEU A 82 7.74 18.73 -14.70
CA LEU A 82 6.58 17.85 -14.60
C LEU A 82 6.08 17.46 -15.99
N ILE A 83 6.24 16.18 -16.31
CA ILE A 83 5.79 15.59 -17.57
C ILE A 83 4.31 15.24 -17.45
N LYS A 84 3.48 15.73 -18.37
CA LYS A 84 2.07 15.36 -18.46
C LYS A 84 1.94 14.01 -19.18
N LYS A 85 1.32 13.03 -18.52
CA LYS A 85 1.01 11.71 -19.10
C LYS A 85 -0.33 11.74 -19.87
N PRO A 86 -0.59 10.75 -20.75
CA PRO A 86 -1.84 10.68 -21.54
C PRO A 86 -3.11 10.59 -20.69
N ASP A 87 -3.00 10.06 -19.47
CA ASP A 87 -4.09 9.97 -18.49
C ASP A 87 -4.45 11.31 -17.82
N GLY A 88 -3.68 12.36 -18.13
CA GLY A 88 -3.82 13.71 -17.58
C GLY A 88 -3.05 13.96 -16.29
N THR A 89 -2.36 12.95 -15.75
CA THR A 89 -1.52 13.11 -14.55
C THR A 89 -0.19 13.78 -14.87
N ARG A 90 0.41 14.39 -13.85
CA ARG A 90 1.74 14.99 -13.90
C ARG A 90 2.73 14.11 -13.14
N ASN A 91 3.85 13.78 -13.78
CA ASN A 91 4.90 12.93 -13.21
C ASN A 91 6.23 13.66 -13.17
N PHE A 92 7.05 13.31 -12.18
CA PHE A 92 8.44 13.75 -12.03
C PHE A 92 9.34 12.53 -11.95
N MET A 93 10.35 12.43 -12.83
CA MET A 93 11.24 11.25 -12.92
C MET A 93 10.47 9.92 -12.99
N ASP A 94 9.44 9.88 -13.86
CA ASP A 94 8.47 8.78 -14.04
C ASP A 94 7.55 8.46 -12.84
N ARG A 95 7.74 9.13 -11.71
CA ARG A 95 6.90 8.96 -10.51
C ARG A 95 5.71 9.92 -10.53
N LEU A 96 4.56 9.48 -10.06
CA LEU A 96 3.37 10.30 -9.94
C LEU A 96 3.62 11.41 -8.92
N TRP A 97 3.50 12.67 -9.34
CA TRP A 97 3.61 13.79 -8.42
C TRP A 97 2.35 13.87 -7.55
N VAL A 98 2.51 13.91 -6.23
CA VAL A 98 1.37 14.01 -5.30
C VAL A 98 1.32 15.42 -4.69
N PRO A 99 0.34 16.26 -5.07
CA PRO A 99 0.24 17.64 -4.57
C PRO A 99 -0.12 17.66 -3.08
N SER A 100 0.20 18.77 -2.41
CA SER A 100 -0.30 19.04 -1.05
C SER A 100 -1.80 19.32 -1.03
N TYR A 101 -2.34 19.84 -2.13
CA TYR A 101 -3.76 20.10 -2.27
C TYR A 101 -4.61 18.82 -2.19
N GLY A 102 -5.81 18.92 -1.62
CA GLY A 102 -6.79 17.83 -1.61
C GLY A 102 -6.50 16.67 -0.64
N ASP A 103 -5.55 16.83 0.29
CA ASP A 103 -5.17 15.82 1.31
C ASP A 103 -4.76 14.44 0.72
N VAL A 104 -4.42 14.41 -0.58
CA VAL A 104 -4.07 13.17 -1.30
C VAL A 104 -2.76 12.57 -0.80
N ARG A 105 -1.82 13.38 -0.29
CA ARG A 105 -0.62 12.87 0.40
C ARG A 105 -0.99 12.02 1.62
N LYS A 106 -1.96 12.47 2.43
CA LYS A 106 -2.40 11.72 3.59
C LYS A 106 -3.12 10.44 3.20
N LEU A 107 -3.90 10.44 2.12
CA LEU A 107 -4.49 9.21 1.58
C LEU A 107 -3.41 8.18 1.23
N VAL A 108 -2.35 8.60 0.52
CA VAL A 108 -1.20 7.74 0.19
C VAL A 108 -0.51 7.23 1.46
N LEU A 109 -0.29 8.11 2.46
CA LEU A 109 0.36 7.73 3.72
C LEU A 109 -0.51 6.77 4.55
N ASP A 110 -1.82 7.01 4.64
CA ASP A 110 -2.79 6.15 5.32
C ASP A 110 -2.86 4.78 4.66
N GLU A 111 -2.89 4.74 3.32
CA GLU A 111 -2.91 3.49 2.57
C GLU A 111 -1.65 2.66 2.83
N ALA A 112 -0.48 3.29 2.79
CA ALA A 112 0.81 2.62 2.96
C ALA A 112 1.18 2.29 4.43
N HIS A 113 0.43 2.80 5.42
CA HIS A 113 0.76 2.61 6.83
C HIS A 113 -0.35 1.98 7.68
N LYS A 114 -1.61 2.40 7.48
CA LYS A 114 -2.75 2.02 8.34
C LYS A 114 -3.59 0.89 7.75
N THR A 115 -3.42 0.54 6.47
CA THR A 115 -4.15 -0.59 5.91
C THR A 115 -3.79 -1.87 6.66
N ARG A 116 -4.78 -2.77 6.79
CA ARG A 116 -4.60 -4.07 7.47
C ARG A 116 -3.46 -4.89 6.85
N TYR A 117 -3.14 -4.65 5.59
CA TYR A 117 -2.09 -5.32 4.84
C TYR A 117 -0.70 -4.67 4.98
N SER A 118 -0.61 -3.38 5.34
CA SER A 118 0.67 -2.66 5.41
C SER A 118 1.49 -2.99 6.66
N ILE A 119 0.86 -3.49 7.73
CA ILE A 119 1.55 -3.92 8.97
C ILE A 119 2.47 -2.80 9.52
N HIS A 120 2.02 -1.54 9.44
CA HIS A 120 2.70 -0.38 10.04
C HIS A 120 4.22 -0.35 9.79
N PRO A 121 4.67 -0.23 8.53
CA PRO A 121 6.09 -0.21 8.21
C PRO A 121 6.76 1.00 8.87
N GLY A 122 8.00 0.83 9.31
CA GLY A 122 8.84 1.95 9.76
C GLY A 122 9.11 2.96 8.64
N ALA A 123 9.50 4.18 9.02
CA ALA A 123 9.65 5.31 8.10
C ALA A 123 10.52 5.00 6.87
N ASP A 124 11.69 4.38 7.05
CA ASP A 124 12.57 4.06 5.92
C ASP A 124 11.94 3.04 4.96
N LYS A 125 11.33 1.97 5.47
CA LYS A 125 10.66 0.96 4.64
C LYS A 125 9.49 1.56 3.88
N MET A 126 8.69 2.38 4.55
CA MET A 126 7.55 3.07 3.95
C MET A 126 8.01 4.02 2.83
N TYR A 127 9.05 4.83 3.09
CA TYR A 127 9.61 5.72 2.08
C TYR A 127 10.14 4.95 0.86
N HIS A 128 10.82 3.80 1.07
CA HIS A 128 11.34 2.98 -0.01
C HIS A 128 10.23 2.39 -0.89
N GLY A 129 9.12 1.92 -0.31
CA GLY A 129 8.00 1.44 -1.11
C GLY A 129 7.28 2.57 -1.86
N LEU A 130 7.07 3.72 -1.21
CA LEU A 130 6.39 4.85 -1.84
C LEU A 130 7.19 5.49 -2.97
N LYS A 131 8.52 5.62 -2.82
CA LYS A 131 9.36 6.35 -3.78
C LYS A 131 9.46 5.66 -5.15
N GLU A 132 9.03 4.41 -5.28
CA GLU A 132 9.01 3.69 -6.56
C GLU A 132 7.94 4.25 -7.49
N HIS A 133 6.81 4.73 -6.95
CA HIS A 133 5.66 5.16 -7.74
C HIS A 133 5.26 6.62 -7.51
N PHE A 134 5.56 7.18 -6.33
CA PHE A 134 5.12 8.51 -5.93
C PHE A 134 6.30 9.45 -5.65
N TRP A 135 6.05 10.74 -5.81
CA TRP A 135 7.01 11.78 -5.48
C TRP A 135 6.31 13.08 -5.05
N TRP A 136 6.87 13.76 -4.04
CA TRP A 136 6.54 15.14 -3.70
C TRP A 136 7.68 15.80 -2.92
N PRO A 137 7.73 17.15 -2.86
CA PRO A 137 8.73 17.86 -2.07
C PRO A 137 8.70 17.43 -0.60
N ASN A 138 9.88 17.23 0.01
CA ASN A 138 10.03 16.81 1.41
C ASN A 138 9.37 15.47 1.80
N MET A 139 9.01 14.62 0.84
CA MET A 139 8.36 13.32 1.06
C MET A 139 9.01 12.44 2.15
N LYS A 140 10.34 12.34 2.19
CA LYS A 140 11.03 11.52 3.20
C LYS A 140 10.80 12.06 4.62
N ALA A 141 10.82 13.38 4.80
CA ALA A 141 10.60 14.01 6.08
C ALA A 141 9.13 13.86 6.52
N GLU A 142 8.18 14.08 5.60
CA GLU A 142 6.76 13.89 5.87
C GLU A 142 6.43 12.44 6.27
N VAL A 143 6.99 11.44 5.58
CA VAL A 143 6.86 10.02 5.95
C VAL A 143 7.37 9.77 7.37
N ALA A 144 8.55 10.31 7.72
CA ALA A 144 9.12 10.13 9.05
C ALA A 144 8.23 10.76 10.15
N THR A 145 7.75 11.99 9.93
CA THR A 145 6.82 12.68 10.83
C THR A 145 5.47 11.97 10.94
N TYR A 146 4.99 11.37 9.85
CA TYR A 146 3.73 10.63 9.85
C TYR A 146 3.85 9.35 10.68
N VAL A 147 4.91 8.55 10.46
CA VAL A 147 5.13 7.29 11.19
C VAL A 147 5.43 7.55 12.67
N SER A 148 6.13 8.64 13.03
CA SER A 148 6.41 8.97 14.43
C SER A 148 5.14 9.30 15.24
N LYS A 149 4.08 9.76 14.58
CA LYS A 149 2.76 10.03 15.20
C LYS A 149 1.90 8.77 15.35
N CYS A 150 2.34 7.60 14.87
CA CYS A 150 1.56 6.37 14.97
C CYS A 150 1.64 5.76 16.38
N LEU A 151 0.53 5.82 17.14
CA LEU A 151 0.43 5.23 18.47
C LEU A 151 0.72 3.72 18.49
N THR A 152 0.29 2.97 17.47
CA THR A 152 0.56 1.54 17.34
C THR A 152 2.05 1.27 17.24
N CYS A 153 2.77 2.04 16.41
CA CYS A 153 4.22 1.92 16.28
C CYS A 153 4.94 2.30 17.58
N SER A 154 4.53 3.40 18.23
CA SER A 154 5.17 3.88 19.45
C SER A 154 5.04 2.89 20.61
N LYS A 155 3.90 2.23 20.76
CA LYS A 155 3.70 1.20 21.79
C LYS A 155 4.60 -0.02 21.60
N VAL A 156 4.84 -0.44 20.35
CA VAL A 156 5.67 -1.61 20.04
C VAL A 156 7.18 -1.30 20.15
N LYS A 157 7.57 -0.02 20.06
CA LYS A 157 8.96 0.41 20.18
C LYS A 157 9.45 0.62 21.62
N ALA A 158 8.56 0.57 22.62
CA ALA A 158 8.88 0.93 24.00
C ALA A 158 9.71 -0.11 24.77
N GLU A 159 10.05 -1.24 24.16
CA GLU A 159 10.90 -2.27 24.75
C GLU A 159 12.24 -2.30 24.00
N TYR A 160 13.24 -1.53 24.45
CA TYR A 160 14.68 -1.83 24.43
C TYR A 160 15.45 -0.72 25.16
#